data_AF-A0A642C292-F1
#
_entry.id   AF-A0A642C292-F1
#
_cell.length_a   1.000
_cell.length_b   1.000
_cell.length_c   1.000
_cell.angle_alpha   90.00
_cell.angle_beta   90.00
_cell.angle_gamma   90.00
#
_symmetry.space_group_name_H-M   'P 1'
#
loop_
_entity.id
_entity.type
_entity.pdbx_description
1 polymer ?
#
loop_
_entity_poly.entity_id
_entity_poly.type
_entity_poly.pdbx_seq_one_letter_code
_entity_poly.pdbx_strand_id
1 'polypeptide(L)'
;YYNMFKGEVEVTLMNEMGYDAMTIGNHEFDFGLDNMARLFKLAKFPVVCANYDLDATVLKDIVKPYVILDRFGLKIGVFGLGAKPEGLIQANKCEGVIYKDPIAVSNDIAAQLKEEGCDVIVCLSHLGIQMDEKLVANTRNIDVILGGHSHTFMESPKNYLNIDGKNVPVMHTGKNGIYVGRLDLTLNKK
;
A
#
# COMPACT_ATOMS: atom_id res chain seq x y z
N TYR A 1 11.82 11.74 16.75
CA TYR A 1 10.95 12.72 16.06
C TYR A 1 9.51 12.26 16.11
N TYR A 2 9.19 11.06 15.60
CA TYR A 2 7.86 10.45 15.69
C TYR A 2 7.12 10.63 17.02
N ASN A 3 7.72 10.32 18.17
CA ASN A 3 7.03 10.48 19.47
C ASN A 3 6.77 11.94 19.88
N MET A 4 7.58 12.88 19.41
CA MET A 4 7.50 14.30 19.79
C MET A 4 6.53 15.07 18.89
N PHE A 5 6.58 14.80 17.58
CA PHE A 5 5.80 15.50 16.56
C PHE A 5 4.64 14.67 16.00
N LYS A 6 4.46 13.44 16.52
CA LYS A 6 3.35 12.53 16.20
C LYS A 6 3.14 12.35 14.69
N GLY A 7 4.23 12.23 13.92
CA GLY A 7 4.22 11.96 12.47
C GLY A 7 4.25 13.19 11.54
N GLU A 8 4.15 14.42 12.06
CA GLU A 8 4.01 15.61 11.21
C GLU A 8 5.27 15.92 10.40
N VAL A 9 6.44 15.71 11.00
CA VAL A 9 7.73 15.91 10.34
C VAL A 9 7.88 14.93 9.18
N GLU A 10 7.48 13.67 9.40
CA GLU A 10 7.53 12.61 8.42
C GLU A 10 6.64 12.93 7.21
N VAL A 11 5.36 13.29 7.42
CA VAL A 11 4.46 13.66 6.31
C VAL A 11 4.93 14.91 5.57
N THR A 12 5.48 15.90 6.29
CA THR A 12 6.01 17.12 5.67
C THR A 12 7.20 16.79 4.75
N LEU A 13 8.12 15.94 5.20
CA LEU A 13 9.24 15.52 4.36
C LEU A 13 8.79 14.69 3.15
N MET A 14 7.80 13.81 3.32
CA MET A 14 7.22 13.05 2.20
C MET A 14 6.57 13.97 1.15
N ASN A 15 5.93 15.06 1.58
CA ASN A 15 5.39 16.08 0.68
C ASN A 15 6.50 16.76 -0.14
N GLU A 16 7.61 17.15 0.51
CA GLU A 16 8.75 17.78 -0.18
C GLU A 16 9.49 16.81 -1.11
N MET A 17 9.49 15.52 -0.79
CA MET A 17 10.04 14.46 -1.65
C MET A 17 9.15 14.13 -2.85
N GLY A 18 7.90 14.61 -2.88
CA GLY A 18 6.98 14.39 -4.00
C GLY A 18 6.45 12.97 -4.11
N TYR A 19 6.10 12.34 -2.98
CA TYR A 19 5.47 11.02 -2.98
C TYR A 19 4.20 11.01 -3.85
N ASP A 20 4.00 9.95 -4.64
CA ASP A 20 2.80 9.79 -5.47
C ASP A 20 1.64 9.10 -4.74
N ALA A 21 1.94 8.22 -3.78
CA ALA A 21 0.97 7.51 -2.95
C ALA A 21 1.63 6.86 -1.73
N MET A 22 0.83 6.53 -0.71
CA MET A 22 1.23 5.78 0.49
C MET A 22 0.16 4.74 0.85
N THR A 23 0.54 3.61 1.45
CA THR A 23 -0.41 2.70 2.13
C THR A 23 -0.29 2.80 3.65
N ILE A 24 -1.32 2.34 4.37
CA ILE A 24 -1.35 2.28 5.82
C ILE A 24 -0.56 1.07 6.33
N GLY A 25 0.39 1.30 7.23
CA GLY A 25 1.02 0.28 8.06
C GLY A 25 0.45 0.24 9.47
N ASN A 26 0.94 -0.70 10.28
CA ASN A 26 0.43 -0.88 11.64
C ASN A 26 0.85 0.27 12.58
N HIS A 27 1.96 0.96 12.30
CA HIS A 27 2.46 2.03 13.16
C HIS A 27 1.76 3.38 12.95
N GLU A 28 1.05 3.59 11.83
CA GLU A 28 0.20 4.76 11.65
C GLU A 28 -0.87 4.85 12.75
N PHE A 29 -1.27 3.71 13.34
CA PHE A 29 -2.24 3.64 14.44
C PHE A 29 -1.66 3.99 15.81
N ASP A 30 -0.34 4.19 15.96
CA ASP A 30 0.30 4.35 17.27
C ASP A 30 -0.25 5.52 18.09
N PHE A 31 -0.77 6.56 17.43
CA PHE A 31 -1.40 7.72 18.06
C PHE A 31 -2.92 7.82 17.85
N GLY A 32 -3.55 6.72 17.40
CA GLY A 32 -4.99 6.62 17.18
C GLY A 32 -5.48 7.27 15.89
N LEU A 33 -6.74 7.00 15.54
CA LEU A 33 -7.36 7.39 14.27
C LEU A 33 -7.44 8.91 14.07
N ASP A 34 -7.63 9.68 15.14
CA ASP A 34 -7.69 11.15 15.05
C ASP A 34 -6.34 11.76 14.63
N ASN A 35 -5.23 11.26 15.20
CA ASN A 35 -3.91 11.72 14.78
C ASN A 35 -3.61 11.25 13.35
N MET A 36 -3.98 10.01 13.01
CA MET A 36 -3.83 9.50 11.65
C MET A 36 -4.59 10.38 10.64
N ALA A 37 -5.86 10.71 10.92
CA ALA A 37 -6.66 11.60 10.09
C ALA A 37 -6.06 13.01 9.97
N ARG A 38 -5.53 13.55 11.07
CA ARG A 38 -4.80 14.84 11.07
C ARG A 38 -3.61 14.80 10.12
N LEU A 39 -2.79 13.75 10.19
CA LEU A 39 -1.61 13.58 9.32
C LEU A 39 -2.00 13.41 7.86
N PHE A 40 -2.99 12.57 7.56
CA PHE A 40 -3.39 12.30 6.19
C PHE A 40 -4.02 13.52 5.51
N LYS A 41 -4.66 14.42 6.27
CA LYS A 41 -5.11 15.73 5.77
C LYS A 41 -3.97 16.69 5.43
N LEU A 42 -2.77 16.49 5.97
CA LEU A 42 -1.57 17.26 5.64
C LEU A 42 -0.82 16.68 4.43
N ALA A 43 -1.10 15.43 4.05
CA ALA A 43 -0.46 14.80 2.90
C ALA A 43 -0.93 15.46 1.60
N LYS A 44 0.02 15.78 0.72
CA LYS A 44 -0.22 16.29 -0.64
C LYS A 44 -0.34 15.17 -1.67
N PHE A 45 -0.43 13.93 -1.20
CA PHE A 45 -0.54 12.71 -1.97
C PHE A 45 -1.63 11.82 -1.38
N PRO A 46 -2.26 10.96 -2.20
CA PRO A 46 -3.29 10.04 -1.75
C PRO A 46 -2.72 8.98 -0.80
N VAL A 47 -3.48 8.70 0.27
CA VAL A 47 -3.29 7.50 1.10
C VAL A 47 -4.29 6.44 0.67
N VAL A 48 -3.81 5.25 0.34
CA VAL A 48 -4.62 4.14 -0.15
C VAL A 48 -4.59 2.94 0.78
N CYS A 49 -5.73 2.32 1.05
CA CYS A 49 -5.83 1.04 1.76
C CYS A 49 -7.18 0.39 1.45
N ALA A 50 -7.16 -0.74 0.74
CA ALA A 50 -8.37 -1.38 0.25
C ALA A 50 -8.95 -2.42 1.23
N ASN A 51 -8.10 -3.07 2.03
CA ASN A 51 -8.51 -4.17 2.91
C ASN A 51 -8.87 -3.72 4.33
N TYR A 52 -8.85 -2.41 4.61
CA TYR A 52 -9.47 -1.84 5.79
C TYR A 52 -10.76 -1.15 5.38
N ASP A 53 -11.89 -1.62 5.90
CA ASP A 53 -13.12 -0.85 5.89
C ASP A 53 -13.03 0.23 6.96
N LEU A 54 -13.18 1.49 6.53
CA LEU A 54 -13.00 2.68 7.36
C LEU A 54 -14.30 3.49 7.49
N ASP A 55 -15.43 2.96 7.02
CA ASP A 55 -16.71 3.67 6.97
C ASP A 55 -17.21 4.12 8.34
N ALA A 56 -16.89 3.38 9.39
CA ALA A 56 -17.26 3.68 10.77
C ALA A 56 -16.22 4.56 11.49
N THR A 57 -15.26 5.15 10.77
CA THR A 57 -14.13 5.89 11.35
C THR A 57 -14.02 7.31 10.80
N VAL A 58 -13.18 8.13 11.44
CA VAL A 58 -12.81 9.47 10.96
C VAL A 58 -12.02 9.49 9.64
N LEU A 59 -11.64 8.31 9.13
CA LEU A 59 -10.83 8.14 7.91
C LEU A 59 -11.65 7.91 6.63
N LYS A 60 -12.97 7.70 6.74
CA LYS A 60 -13.87 7.30 5.64
C LYS A 60 -13.65 8.08 4.33
N ASP A 61 -13.60 9.41 4.41
CA ASP A 61 -13.47 10.28 3.22
C ASP A 61 -12.02 10.70 2.95
N ILE A 62 -11.06 10.19 3.72
CA ILE A 62 -9.64 10.55 3.65
C ILE A 62 -8.84 9.46 2.94
N VAL A 63 -9.11 8.21 3.26
CA VAL A 63 -8.39 7.04 2.72
C VAL A 63 -9.24 6.40 1.64
N LYS A 64 -8.64 6.16 0.48
CA LYS A 64 -9.32 5.50 -0.65
C LYS A 64 -8.82 4.06 -0.79
N PRO A 65 -9.58 3.13 -1.41
CA PRO A 65 -9.06 1.79 -1.68
C PRO A 65 -7.89 1.83 -2.67
N TYR A 66 -7.97 2.70 -3.68
CA TYR A 66 -6.96 2.90 -4.71
C TYR A 66 -6.98 4.33 -5.25
N VAL A 67 -5.98 4.65 -6.06
CA VAL A 67 -5.91 5.86 -6.90
C VAL A 67 -5.44 5.47 -8.30
N ILE A 68 -5.84 6.25 -9.30
CA ILE A 68 -5.33 6.14 -10.66
C ILE A 68 -4.46 7.35 -10.94
N LEU A 69 -3.23 7.11 -11.38
CA LEU A 69 -2.25 8.13 -11.72
C LEU A 69 -2.02 8.13 -13.23
N ASP A 70 -2.28 9.26 -13.88
CA ASP A 70 -1.91 9.48 -15.28
C ASP A 70 -0.48 10.01 -15.36
N ARG A 71 0.41 9.26 -16.01
CA ARG A 71 1.82 9.61 -16.18
C ARG A 71 2.29 9.27 -17.58
N PHE A 72 2.76 10.29 -18.32
CA PHE A 72 3.31 10.11 -19.67
C PHE A 72 2.38 9.33 -20.63
N GLY A 73 1.06 9.50 -20.49
CA GLY A 73 0.06 8.79 -21.29
C GLY A 73 -0.25 7.36 -20.84
N LEU A 74 0.30 6.90 -19.72
CA LEU A 74 -0.04 5.64 -19.07
C LEU A 74 -0.98 5.88 -17.88
N LYS A 75 -1.95 4.97 -17.74
CA LYS A 75 -2.86 4.93 -16.59
C LYS A 75 -2.35 3.90 -15.58
N ILE A 76 -1.84 4.37 -14.44
CA ILE A 76 -1.26 3.52 -13.39
C ILE A 76 -2.25 3.42 -12.23
N GLY A 77 -2.83 2.24 -12.03
CA GLY A 77 -3.66 1.95 -10.87
C GLY A 77 -2.80 1.58 -9.66
N VAL A 78 -2.98 2.27 -8.54
CA VAL A 78 -2.24 2.04 -7.30
C VAL A 78 -3.21 1.78 -6.17
N PHE A 79 -3.14 0.60 -5.56
CA PHE A 79 -3.97 0.25 -4.40
C PHE A 79 -3.11 -0.17 -3.21
N GLY A 80 -3.66 -0.05 -2.00
CA GLY A 80 -2.95 -0.31 -0.75
C GLY A 80 -3.49 -1.51 0.02
N LEU A 81 -2.62 -2.19 0.78
CA LEU A 81 -3.01 -3.21 1.74
C LEU A 81 -2.29 -2.99 3.08
N GLY A 82 -2.99 -3.19 4.19
CA GLY A 82 -2.47 -3.13 5.56
C GLY A 82 -2.51 -4.48 6.28
N ALA A 83 -1.59 -4.71 7.22
CA ALA A 83 -1.51 -5.95 8.01
C ALA A 83 -2.74 -6.18 8.89
N LYS A 84 -2.99 -7.43 9.30
CA LYS A 84 -4.08 -7.75 10.22
C LYS A 84 -3.88 -7.04 11.57
N PRO A 85 -4.83 -6.20 12.06
CA PRO A 85 -4.63 -5.41 13.28
C PRO A 85 -4.40 -6.23 14.55
N GLU A 86 -5.06 -7.39 14.68
CA GLU A 86 -5.01 -8.20 15.90
C GLU A 86 -3.58 -8.67 16.21
N GLY A 87 -3.08 -8.28 17.38
CA GLY A 87 -1.71 -8.58 17.83
C GLY A 87 -0.65 -7.57 17.39
N LEU A 88 -0.98 -6.65 16.48
CA LEU A 88 -0.08 -5.59 15.99
C LEU A 88 -0.49 -4.19 16.45
N ILE A 89 -1.80 -3.95 16.61
CA ILE A 89 -2.38 -2.66 16.95
C ILE A 89 -3.18 -2.81 18.25
N GLN A 90 -3.08 -1.81 19.14
CA GLN A 90 -3.90 -1.77 20.35
C GLN A 90 -5.37 -1.58 19.95
N ALA A 91 -6.27 -2.41 20.46
CA ALA A 91 -7.68 -2.46 20.01
C ALA A 91 -8.38 -1.09 20.08
N ASN A 92 -8.12 -0.30 21.13
CA ASN A 92 -8.69 1.04 21.30
C ASN A 92 -8.17 2.09 20.29
N LYS A 93 -7.14 1.76 19.51
CA LYS A 93 -6.55 2.65 18.49
C LYS A 93 -7.04 2.35 17.08
N CYS A 94 -7.75 1.24 16.87
CA CYS A 94 -8.34 0.84 15.58
C CYS A 94 -9.83 0.55 15.69
N GLU A 95 -10.53 1.15 16.67
CA GLU A 95 -11.98 0.99 16.81
C GLU A 95 -12.72 1.41 15.54
N GLY A 96 -13.67 0.58 15.10
CA GLY A 96 -14.44 0.80 13.87
C GLY A 96 -13.74 0.38 12.58
N VAL A 97 -12.46 0.00 12.61
CA VAL A 97 -11.75 -0.54 11.44
C VAL A 97 -12.13 -2.01 11.26
N ILE A 98 -12.65 -2.39 10.09
CA ILE A 98 -12.94 -3.78 9.76
C ILE A 98 -11.89 -4.31 8.79
N TYR A 99 -11.16 -5.34 9.22
CA TYR A 99 -10.19 -6.03 8.38
C TYR A 99 -10.87 -6.97 7.40
N LYS A 100 -10.61 -6.80 6.10
CA LYS A 100 -11.06 -7.67 5.02
C LYS A 100 -9.90 -8.58 4.56
N ASP A 101 -10.24 -9.75 4.02
CA ASP A 101 -9.24 -10.65 3.46
C ASP A 101 -8.47 -9.97 2.32
N PRO A 102 -7.14 -9.81 2.43
CA PRO A 102 -6.37 -9.08 1.43
C PRO A 102 -6.33 -9.78 0.07
N ILE A 103 -6.45 -11.12 0.01
CA ILE A 103 -6.43 -11.85 -1.27
C ILE A 103 -7.73 -11.57 -2.05
N ALA A 104 -8.89 -11.74 -1.42
CA ALA A 104 -10.17 -11.44 -2.02
C ALA A 104 -10.24 -9.98 -2.51
N VAL A 105 -9.93 -9.03 -1.61
CA VAL A 105 -9.94 -7.59 -1.94
C VAL A 105 -8.99 -7.25 -3.09
N SER A 106 -7.79 -7.85 -3.11
CA SER A 106 -6.83 -7.57 -4.18
C SER A 106 -7.32 -8.03 -5.55
N ASN A 107 -8.00 -9.18 -5.63
CA ASN A 107 -8.57 -9.65 -6.88
C ASN A 107 -9.69 -8.72 -7.38
N ASP A 108 -10.56 -8.27 -6.49
CA ASP A 108 -11.66 -7.35 -6.82
C ASP A 108 -11.12 -6.00 -7.32
N ILE A 109 -10.19 -5.38 -6.57
CA ILE A 109 -9.59 -4.10 -6.94
C ILE A 109 -8.75 -4.21 -8.21
N ALA A 110 -7.95 -5.27 -8.37
CA ALA A 110 -7.14 -5.43 -9.57
C ALA A 110 -8.00 -5.71 -10.82
N ALA A 111 -9.13 -6.42 -10.68
CA ALA A 111 -10.09 -6.58 -11.77
C ALA A 111 -10.73 -5.22 -12.14
N GLN A 112 -11.19 -4.47 -11.14
CA GLN A 112 -11.76 -3.14 -11.36
C GLN A 112 -10.78 -2.19 -12.05
N LEU A 113 -9.54 -2.10 -11.58
CA LEU A 113 -8.51 -1.25 -12.20
C LEU A 113 -8.22 -1.68 -13.65
N LYS A 114 -8.27 -2.97 -13.98
CA LYS A 114 -8.16 -3.43 -15.37
C LYS A 114 -9.36 -2.99 -16.22
N GLU A 115 -10.58 -3.08 -15.69
CA GLU A 115 -11.80 -2.62 -16.38
C GLU A 115 -11.79 -1.10 -16.62
N GLU A 116 -11.23 -0.34 -15.69
CA GLU A 116 -11.00 1.11 -15.82
C GLU A 116 -9.86 1.47 -16.79
N GLY A 117 -9.22 0.45 -17.39
CA GLY A 117 -8.22 0.60 -18.44
C GLY A 117 -6.82 0.93 -17.93
N CYS A 118 -6.48 0.58 -16.69
CA CYS A 118 -5.11 0.74 -16.19
C CYS A 118 -4.14 -0.14 -16.98
N ASP A 119 -3.07 0.48 -17.47
CA ASP A 119 -1.96 -0.19 -18.15
C ASP A 119 -1.14 -1.02 -17.16
N VAL A 120 -0.94 -0.47 -15.95
CA VAL A 120 -0.16 -1.07 -14.85
C VAL A 120 -0.95 -1.02 -13.57
N ILE A 121 -0.93 -2.10 -12.80
CA ILE A 121 -1.52 -2.20 -11.47
C ILE A 121 -0.43 -2.47 -10.43
N VAL A 122 -0.24 -1.50 -9.55
CA VAL A 122 0.74 -1.51 -8.46
C VAL A 122 0.02 -1.77 -7.14
N CYS A 123 0.47 -2.78 -6.39
CA CYS A 123 0.06 -3.01 -5.03
C CYS A 123 1.10 -2.44 -4.05
N LEU A 124 0.71 -1.47 -3.22
CA LEU A 124 1.48 -1.02 -2.06
C LEU A 124 1.08 -1.86 -0.84
N SER A 125 1.93 -2.80 -0.45
CA SER A 125 1.61 -3.76 0.61
C SER A 125 2.35 -3.45 1.91
N HIS A 126 1.62 -3.46 3.03
CA HIS A 126 2.18 -3.54 4.36
C HIS A 126 1.84 -4.87 5.04
N LEU A 127 1.78 -5.97 4.29
CA LEU A 127 1.44 -7.31 4.81
C LEU A 127 2.65 -8.12 5.29
N GLY A 128 3.86 -7.77 4.84
CA GLY A 128 5.08 -8.53 5.09
C GLY A 128 5.37 -9.55 4.00
N ILE A 129 6.65 -9.85 3.78
CA ILE A 129 7.11 -10.64 2.61
C ILE A 129 6.39 -11.99 2.47
N GLN A 130 6.21 -12.73 3.56
CA GLN A 130 5.56 -14.05 3.52
C GLN A 130 4.11 -13.97 3.06
N MET A 131 3.41 -12.90 3.41
CA MET A 131 2.04 -12.69 2.97
C MET A 131 1.99 -12.16 1.54
N ASP A 132 2.95 -11.32 1.13
CA ASP A 132 3.08 -10.87 -0.26
C ASP A 132 3.31 -12.04 -1.22
N GLU A 133 4.15 -13.02 -0.85
CA GLU A 133 4.35 -14.24 -1.64
C GLU A 133 3.04 -15.02 -1.83
N LYS A 134 2.27 -15.17 -0.74
CA LYS A 134 0.95 -15.81 -0.78
C LYS A 134 -0.05 -15.00 -1.59
N LEU A 135 0.03 -13.67 -1.51
CA LEU A 135 -0.83 -12.76 -2.26
C LEU A 135 -0.63 -12.98 -3.77
N VAL A 136 0.62 -12.96 -4.24
CA VAL A 136 0.92 -13.22 -5.67
C VAL A 136 0.33 -14.57 -6.08
N ALA A 137 0.61 -15.63 -5.33
CA ALA A 137 0.19 -16.98 -5.67
C ALA A 137 -1.33 -17.20 -5.72
N ASN A 138 -2.14 -16.27 -5.18
CA ASN A 138 -3.59 -16.38 -5.12
C ASN A 138 -4.33 -15.20 -5.80
N THR A 139 -3.61 -14.35 -6.52
CA THR A 139 -4.18 -13.19 -7.22
C THR A 139 -3.87 -13.20 -8.70
N ARG A 140 -4.58 -12.35 -9.45
CA ARG A 140 -4.30 -12.02 -10.86
C ARG A 140 -4.33 -10.51 -11.08
N ASN A 141 -3.95 -10.10 -12.28
CA ASN A 141 -3.97 -8.70 -12.76
C ASN A 141 -3.02 -7.71 -12.06
N ILE A 142 -2.43 -8.04 -10.92
CA ILE A 142 -1.36 -7.24 -10.28
C ILE A 142 -0.08 -7.37 -11.11
N ASP A 143 0.51 -6.23 -11.48
CA ASP A 143 1.73 -6.18 -12.29
C ASP A 143 2.99 -6.05 -11.42
N VAL A 144 2.90 -5.49 -10.22
CA VAL A 144 4.01 -5.39 -9.26
C VAL A 144 3.52 -5.22 -7.82
N ILE A 145 4.27 -5.73 -6.85
CA ILE A 145 4.06 -5.48 -5.42
C ILE A 145 5.29 -4.77 -4.82
N LEU A 146 5.04 -3.63 -4.20
CA LEU A 146 6.03 -2.90 -3.38
C LEU A 146 5.63 -3.08 -1.92
N GLY A 147 6.43 -3.85 -1.17
CA GLY A 147 6.07 -4.33 0.15
C GLY A 147 6.82 -3.67 1.31
N GLY A 148 6.30 -3.88 2.52
CA GLY A 148 6.83 -3.37 3.78
C GLY A 148 6.56 -4.32 4.95
N HIS A 149 6.42 -3.77 6.17
CA HIS A 149 6.16 -4.50 7.43
C HIS A 149 7.31 -5.39 7.96
N SER A 150 7.81 -6.34 7.17
CA SER A 150 8.79 -7.35 7.65
C SER A 150 10.22 -6.82 7.76
N HIS A 151 10.47 -5.56 7.37
CA HIS A 151 11.80 -4.95 7.28
C HIS A 151 12.80 -5.75 6.42
N THR A 152 12.29 -6.56 5.50
CA THR A 152 13.10 -7.38 4.61
C THR A 152 13.88 -6.48 3.66
N PHE A 153 15.19 -6.66 3.58
CA PHE A 153 15.99 -6.02 2.55
C PHE A 153 16.18 -7.00 1.39
N MET A 154 15.92 -6.55 0.17
CA MET A 154 16.14 -7.30 -1.05
C MET A 154 17.11 -6.53 -1.95
N GLU A 155 18.19 -7.17 -2.38
CA GLU A 155 19.15 -6.57 -3.32
C GLU A 155 18.54 -6.33 -4.71
N SER A 156 17.56 -7.15 -5.08
CA SER A 156 16.82 -7.05 -6.34
C SER A 156 15.39 -7.58 -6.17
N PRO A 157 14.43 -7.15 -7.01
CA PRO A 157 13.08 -7.70 -6.99
C PRO A 157 13.09 -9.20 -7.29
N LYS A 158 12.21 -9.95 -6.62
CA LYS A 158 12.01 -11.38 -6.87
C LYS A 158 10.67 -11.63 -7.54
N ASN A 159 10.68 -12.44 -8.59
CA ASN A 159 9.47 -12.81 -9.32
C ASN A 159 8.79 -14.02 -8.66
N TYR A 160 7.47 -13.94 -8.54
CA TYR A 160 6.61 -15.03 -8.11
C TYR A 160 5.52 -15.27 -9.17
N LEU A 161 5.08 -16.51 -9.31
CA LEU A 161 4.03 -16.86 -10.26
C LEU A 161 2.66 -16.62 -9.64
N ASN A 162 1.81 -15.90 -10.35
CA ASN A 162 0.42 -15.71 -9.98
C ASN A 162 -0.46 -16.88 -10.46
N ILE A 163 -1.77 -16.83 -10.20
CA ILE A 163 -2.69 -17.94 -10.55
C ILE A 163 -2.81 -18.19 -12.06
N ASP A 164 -2.41 -17.23 -12.89
CA ASP A 164 -2.39 -17.35 -14.34
C ASP A 164 -1.00 -17.75 -14.87
N GLY A 165 -0.06 -18.09 -13.99
CA GLY A 165 1.32 -18.44 -14.35
C GLY A 165 2.16 -17.25 -14.82
N LYS A 166 1.75 -16.02 -14.53
CA LYS A 166 2.51 -14.81 -14.88
C LYS A 166 3.46 -14.43 -13.74
N ASN A 167 4.66 -13.98 -14.11
CA ASN A 167 5.61 -13.41 -13.15
C ASN A 167 5.11 -12.06 -12.62
N VAL A 168 5.08 -11.91 -11.30
CA VAL A 168 4.84 -10.66 -10.59
C VAL A 168 6.07 -10.37 -9.73
N PRO A 169 6.82 -9.28 -10.02
CA PRO A 169 7.93 -8.87 -9.18
C PRO A 169 7.43 -8.32 -7.83
N VAL A 170 8.12 -8.73 -6.76
CA VAL A 170 7.93 -8.25 -5.39
C VAL A 170 9.25 -7.64 -4.92
N MET A 171 9.19 -6.46 -4.29
CA MET A 171 10.36 -5.79 -3.74
C MET A 171 10.08 -5.21 -2.35
N HIS A 172 11.01 -5.41 -1.42
CA HIS A 172 11.07 -4.77 -0.10
C HIS A 172 12.42 -4.06 0.05
N THR A 173 12.43 -2.91 0.71
CA THR A 173 13.60 -1.99 0.76
C THR A 173 14.19 -1.82 2.16
N GLY A 174 13.98 -2.79 3.06
CA GLY A 174 14.46 -2.71 4.43
C GLY A 174 13.64 -1.75 5.30
N LYS A 175 14.32 -0.90 6.07
CA LYS A 175 13.69 0.05 7.00
C LYS A 175 14.53 1.31 7.22
N ASN A 176 13.96 2.27 7.94
CA ASN A 176 14.64 3.49 8.42
C ASN A 176 15.22 4.39 7.32
N GLY A 177 14.78 4.25 6.07
CA GLY A 177 15.26 5.08 4.96
C GLY A 177 16.73 4.87 4.59
N ILE A 178 17.34 3.76 5.00
CA ILE A 178 18.75 3.44 4.68
C ILE A 178 18.92 3.16 3.17
N TYR A 179 17.85 2.70 2.51
CA TYR A 179 17.82 2.42 1.08
C TYR A 179 16.60 3.07 0.42
N VAL A 180 16.77 3.43 -0.86
CA VAL A 180 15.69 3.79 -1.77
C VAL A 180 15.61 2.70 -2.83
N GLY A 181 14.47 2.01 -2.92
CA GLY A 181 14.26 0.97 -3.93
C GLY A 181 14.04 1.55 -5.31
N ARG A 182 14.54 0.87 -6.33
CA ARG A 182 14.24 1.15 -7.73
C ARG A 182 13.88 -0.16 -8.43
N LEU A 183 12.75 -0.14 -9.13
CA LEU A 183 12.26 -1.25 -9.94
C LEU A 183 11.82 -0.68 -11.28
N ASP A 184 12.45 -1.16 -12.36
CA ASP A 184 12.15 -0.72 -13.71
C ASP A 184 11.21 -1.75 -14.37
N LEU A 185 9.98 -1.34 -14.68
CA LEU A 185 9.01 -2.16 -15.44
C LEU A 185 9.08 -1.81 -16.92
N THR A 186 9.21 -2.84 -17.76
CA THR A 186 9.10 -2.69 -19.22
C THR A 186 7.73 -3.17 -19.67
N LEU A 187 6.93 -2.27 -20.23
CA LEU A 187 5.61 -2.57 -20.75
C LEU A 187 5.70 -2.85 -22.24
N ASN A 188 5.19 -4.02 -22.65
CA ASN A 188 4.97 -4.29 -24.06
C ASN A 188 3.61 -3.70 -24.46
N LYS A 189 3.58 -2.93 -25.55
CA LYS A 189 2.34 -2.42 -26.12
C LYS A 189 1.44 -3.62 -26.46
N LYS A 190 0.18 -3.57 -26.01
CA LYS A 190 -0.86 -4.52 -26.42
C LYS A 190 -1.23 -4.31 -27.89
#